data_AF-A0A7Y4YKQ2-F1
#
_entry.id   AF-A0A7Y4YKQ2-F1
#
_cell.length_a   1.000
_cell.length_b   1.000
_cell.length_c   1.000
_cell.angle_alpha   90.00
_cell.angle_beta   90.00
_cell.angle_gamma   90.00
#
_symmetry.space_group_name_H-M   'P 1'
#
loop_
_entity.id
_entity.type
_entity.pdbx_description
1 polymer ?
#
loop_
_entity_poly.entity_id
_entity_poly.type
_entity_poly.pdbx_seq_one_letter_code
_entity_poly.pdbx_strand_id
1 'polypeptide(L)'
;MALVNGQWRYRNVKVIDVDHHSPGADLTPSGPPNRTQDIDIHAGAADFDDSTWEQIRPAQLEERRSTGRLCFNWYRTTVTIPEKLGSFDPTGATVVFEIAIDDYAEVWVDGRLPLVLGQSGGQLIKGFNAPNRVVLTRSAKPGQQIQLAVFGINGPLSNPPGNFIWVRSATLDFHKTGQIGATQFVKTETEKIDPALDRILSPGTQLEKLAGGFLFTEGPVWVPATANTSGYLLFSDPNANTIYRWSAEGQVSVFRTKSGYSGFNVGDYHQPGSNGLTLDRRGRLTINQHGNRRVIRVEPRGNITVLADRYQGKRLNSPNDLVYRSDGALFFTDPPFGLPKVFDDPKKELPYSGVYCVKDGQVKLVSTDLDAPNGLAFSPDEKMLYVNNWNDRRKVILQYDVNQDCTLSNSRLFFDMTNAPGSDALDGLKVDQGGNVYSTGPGGLWIISPEGKQLGLIKGPEDPHNMAWGDDDGKTLYITALTGIYRIRMNIAGVRP
;
A
#
# COMPACT_ATOMS: atom_id res chain seq x y z
N MET A 1 28.20 4.93 8.35
CA MET A 1 28.52 3.51 8.08
C MET A 1 27.52 3.00 7.07
N ALA A 2 27.96 2.24 6.06
CA ALA A 2 27.02 1.55 5.16
C ALA A 2 26.28 0.47 5.96
N LEU A 3 24.94 0.42 5.84
CA LEU A 3 24.11 -0.56 6.55
C LEU A 3 24.17 -1.95 5.90
N VAL A 4 24.51 -2.01 4.61
CA VAL A 4 24.72 -3.24 3.84
C VAL A 4 25.98 -3.06 3.00
N ASN A 5 26.82 -4.08 2.95
CA ASN A 5 28.01 -4.10 2.11
C ASN A 5 27.66 -4.72 0.75
N GLY A 6 28.13 -4.08 -0.32
CA GLY A 6 28.03 -4.59 -1.69
C GLY A 6 29.04 -3.90 -2.58
N GLN A 7 29.86 -4.69 -3.27
CA GLN A 7 30.75 -4.20 -4.32
C GLN A 7 30.03 -4.40 -5.65
N TRP A 8 29.81 -3.29 -6.36
CA TRP A 8 29.20 -3.35 -7.69
C TRP A 8 30.28 -3.50 -8.74
N ARG A 9 29.94 -4.21 -9.80
CA ARG A 9 30.75 -4.38 -11.01
C ARG A 9 29.93 -4.03 -12.24
N TYR A 10 30.58 -3.47 -13.24
CA TYR A 10 29.95 -2.95 -14.44
C TYR A 10 30.64 -3.44 -15.71
N ARG A 11 29.84 -3.73 -16.75
CA ARG A 11 30.35 -3.97 -18.10
C ARG A 11 29.33 -3.56 -19.16
N ASN A 12 29.79 -2.85 -20.19
CA ASN A 12 29.04 -2.65 -21.43
C ASN A 12 28.94 -3.97 -22.21
N VAL A 13 27.80 -4.20 -22.84
CA VAL A 13 27.50 -5.39 -23.64
C VAL A 13 27.38 -5.00 -25.11
N LYS A 14 27.87 -5.86 -25.99
CA LYS A 14 27.83 -5.66 -27.44
C LYS A 14 26.82 -6.61 -28.08
N VAL A 15 26.14 -6.13 -29.11
CA VAL A 15 25.47 -7.00 -30.07
C VAL A 15 26.53 -7.58 -31.00
N ILE A 16 26.51 -8.89 -31.18
CA ILE A 16 27.42 -9.63 -32.03
C ILE A 16 26.63 -10.50 -33.00
N ASP A 17 27.18 -10.71 -34.19
CA ASP A 17 26.63 -11.69 -35.12
C ASP A 17 27.06 -13.09 -34.70
N VAL A 18 26.12 -14.03 -34.66
CA VAL A 18 26.34 -15.43 -34.31
C VAL A 18 25.75 -16.36 -35.37
N ASP A 19 26.28 -17.59 -35.42
CA ASP A 19 25.71 -18.64 -36.24
C ASP A 19 24.47 -19.22 -35.55
N HIS A 20 23.43 -19.52 -36.33
CA HIS A 20 22.21 -20.16 -35.85
C HIS A 20 21.61 -21.02 -36.97
N HIS A 21 20.41 -21.55 -36.75
CA HIS A 21 19.70 -22.38 -37.73
C HIS A 21 18.30 -21.84 -37.97
N SER A 22 17.82 -21.98 -39.21
CA SER A 22 16.45 -21.64 -39.57
C SER A 22 15.46 -22.67 -38.99
N PRO A 23 14.15 -22.33 -38.87
CA PRO A 23 13.15 -23.29 -38.42
C PRO A 23 13.12 -24.54 -39.31
N GLY A 24 13.22 -25.72 -38.70
CA GLY A 24 13.02 -27.02 -39.36
C GLY A 24 11.56 -27.44 -39.41
N ALA A 25 11.30 -28.63 -39.95
CA ALA A 25 9.94 -29.18 -40.06
C ALA A 25 9.28 -29.46 -38.69
N ASP A 26 10.09 -29.61 -37.64
CA ASP A 26 9.67 -29.76 -36.24
C ASP A 26 9.46 -28.41 -35.53
N LEU A 27 9.60 -27.30 -36.25
CA LEU A 27 9.54 -25.92 -35.72
C LEU A 27 10.62 -25.59 -34.69
N THR A 28 11.71 -26.37 -34.64
CA THR A 28 12.90 -26.06 -33.84
C THR A 28 14.03 -25.51 -34.72
N PRO A 29 15.14 -24.99 -34.16
CA PRO A 29 16.33 -24.57 -34.92
C PRO A 29 17.11 -25.75 -35.53
N SER A 30 16.45 -26.62 -36.29
CA SER A 30 17.02 -27.82 -36.93
C SER A 30 17.16 -27.69 -38.45
N GLY A 31 16.71 -26.56 -39.04
CA GLY A 31 16.75 -26.29 -40.48
C GLY A 31 18.13 -25.85 -40.99
N PRO A 32 18.20 -25.29 -42.22
CA PRO A 32 19.46 -24.83 -42.81
C PRO A 32 20.17 -23.78 -41.94
N PRO A 33 21.52 -23.79 -41.89
CA PRO A 33 22.30 -22.77 -41.20
C PRO A 33 21.94 -21.35 -41.64
N ASN A 34 21.91 -20.42 -40.69
CA ASN A 34 21.75 -18.99 -40.93
C ASN A 34 22.65 -18.18 -39.99
N ARG A 35 22.58 -16.85 -40.09
CA ARG A 35 23.24 -15.93 -39.15
C ARG A 35 22.20 -15.03 -38.51
N THR A 36 22.40 -14.75 -37.23
CA THR A 36 21.53 -13.88 -36.42
C THR A 36 22.39 -13.05 -35.48
N GLN A 37 21.75 -12.33 -34.56
CA GLN A 37 22.40 -11.51 -33.55
C GLN A 37 22.17 -12.08 -32.15
N ASP A 38 23.19 -11.96 -31.31
CA ASP A 38 23.13 -12.22 -29.87
C ASP A 38 23.91 -11.12 -29.13
N ILE A 39 23.96 -11.17 -27.81
CA ILE A 39 24.84 -10.37 -27.00
C ILE A 39 26.12 -11.13 -26.65
N ASP A 40 27.25 -10.42 -26.55
CA ASP A 40 28.57 -11.03 -26.34
C ASP A 40 28.77 -11.67 -24.95
N ILE A 41 27.88 -11.39 -23.99
CA ILE A 41 28.02 -11.81 -22.59
C ILE A 41 26.65 -12.06 -21.95
N HIS A 42 26.40 -13.30 -21.50
CA HIS A 42 25.24 -13.65 -20.66
C HIS A 42 25.66 -13.83 -19.21
N ALA A 43 25.73 -12.72 -18.47
CA ALA A 43 26.21 -12.71 -17.09
C ALA A 43 25.09 -12.98 -16.06
N GLY A 44 24.08 -13.79 -16.41
CA GLY A 44 22.97 -14.13 -15.51
C GLY A 44 23.32 -15.21 -14.49
N ALA A 45 24.28 -16.10 -14.79
CA ALA A 45 24.64 -17.22 -13.94
C ALA A 45 25.22 -16.79 -12.58
N ALA A 46 24.93 -17.56 -11.53
CA ALA A 46 25.37 -17.26 -10.17
C ALA A 46 26.90 -17.27 -10.04
N ASP A 47 27.54 -18.23 -10.70
CA ASP A 47 28.98 -18.50 -10.68
C ASP A 47 29.77 -17.81 -11.81
N PHE A 48 29.13 -16.91 -12.56
CA PHE A 48 29.80 -16.14 -13.61
C PHE A 48 30.96 -15.30 -13.04
N ASP A 49 32.15 -15.45 -13.63
CA ASP A 49 33.35 -14.70 -13.26
C ASP A 49 33.33 -13.28 -13.84
N ASP A 50 33.08 -12.32 -12.95
CA ASP A 50 33.11 -10.89 -13.23
C ASP A 50 34.33 -10.19 -12.60
N SER A 51 35.35 -10.94 -12.14
CA SER A 51 36.48 -10.38 -11.39
C SER A 51 37.27 -9.30 -12.12
N THR A 52 37.29 -9.37 -13.45
CA THR A 52 37.98 -8.43 -14.35
C THR A 52 37.15 -7.19 -14.71
N TRP A 53 35.88 -7.14 -14.31
CA TRP A 53 34.99 -6.04 -14.65
C TRP A 53 35.31 -4.79 -13.84
N GLU A 54 34.88 -3.64 -14.36
CA GLU A 54 35.04 -2.37 -13.66
C GLU A 54 34.33 -2.42 -12.31
N GLN A 55 35.05 -2.16 -11.23
CA GLN A 55 34.47 -2.00 -9.90
C GLN A 55 33.91 -0.59 -9.74
N ILE A 56 32.63 -0.48 -9.37
CA ILE A 56 31.97 0.80 -9.12
C ILE A 56 31.49 0.87 -7.67
N ARG A 57 31.60 2.05 -7.06
CA ARG A 57 31.06 2.26 -5.71
C ARG A 57 29.55 2.49 -5.78
N PRO A 58 28.77 2.18 -4.73
CA PRO A 58 27.33 2.42 -4.72
C PRO A 58 26.91 3.85 -5.11
N ALA A 59 27.63 4.88 -4.65
CA ALA A 59 27.35 6.27 -4.98
C ALA A 59 27.57 6.63 -6.48
N GLN A 60 28.21 5.74 -7.24
CA GLN A 60 28.52 5.94 -8.67
C GLN A 60 27.57 5.18 -9.59
N LEU A 61 26.57 4.49 -9.02
CA LEU A 61 25.52 3.81 -9.78
C LEU A 61 24.71 4.79 -10.66
N GLU A 62 24.60 6.04 -10.21
CA GLU A 62 23.89 7.12 -10.93
C GLU A 62 24.72 7.74 -12.08
N GLU A 63 25.99 7.37 -12.22
CA GLU A 63 26.83 7.85 -13.32
C GLU A 63 26.41 7.23 -14.66
N ARG A 64 26.34 8.07 -15.69
CA ARG A 64 25.93 7.68 -17.05
C ARG A 64 27.12 7.06 -17.80
N ARG A 65 27.20 5.73 -17.78
CA ARG A 65 28.38 4.94 -18.23
C ARG A 65 28.18 4.18 -19.54
N SER A 66 26.93 4.02 -19.96
CA SER A 66 26.62 3.36 -21.23
C SER A 66 27.07 4.21 -22.41
N THR A 67 27.09 3.61 -23.61
CA THR A 67 27.54 4.28 -24.83
C THR A 67 26.47 5.15 -25.49
N GLY A 68 25.24 5.12 -24.97
CA GLY A 68 24.05 5.73 -25.55
C GLY A 68 23.62 5.08 -26.87
N ARG A 69 22.57 5.61 -27.52
CA ARG A 69 21.86 4.90 -28.62
C ARG A 69 21.49 3.49 -28.15
N LEU A 70 21.39 2.51 -29.05
CA LEU A 70 21.13 1.13 -28.63
C LEU A 70 22.34 0.62 -27.82
N CYS A 71 22.17 0.53 -26.51
CA CYS A 71 23.22 0.13 -25.59
C CYS A 71 22.67 -0.80 -24.52
N PHE A 72 23.54 -1.71 -24.11
CA PHE A 72 23.25 -2.78 -23.18
C PHE A 72 24.34 -2.76 -22.09
N ASN A 73 23.97 -3.08 -20.86
CA ASN A 73 24.96 -3.22 -19.80
C ASN A 73 24.58 -4.30 -18.79
N TRP A 74 25.60 -4.79 -18.09
CA TRP A 74 25.45 -5.60 -16.90
C TRP A 74 25.96 -4.84 -15.70
N TYR A 75 25.18 -4.89 -14.63
CA TYR A 75 25.64 -4.63 -13.27
C TYR A 75 25.62 -5.93 -12.49
N ARG A 76 26.68 -6.22 -11.74
CA ARG A 76 26.73 -7.38 -10.84
C ARG A 76 27.13 -6.95 -9.44
N THR A 77 26.57 -7.60 -8.43
CA THR A 77 26.98 -7.42 -7.05
C THR A 77 26.63 -8.64 -6.21
N THR A 78 27.35 -8.82 -5.11
CA THR A 78 26.97 -9.77 -4.05
C THR A 78 26.52 -8.97 -2.85
N VAL A 79 25.28 -9.21 -2.42
CA VAL A 79 24.71 -8.64 -1.21
C VAL A 79 24.96 -9.62 -0.07
N THR A 80 25.56 -9.13 1.01
CA THR A 80 25.66 -9.89 2.26
C THR A 80 24.63 -9.37 3.26
N ILE A 81 23.75 -10.25 3.74
CA ILE A 81 22.79 -9.91 4.80
C ILE A 81 23.58 -9.57 6.08
N PRO A 82 23.43 -8.36 6.64
CA PRO A 82 24.19 -7.95 7.82
C PRO A 82 23.65 -8.63 9.09
N GLU A 83 24.41 -8.56 10.18
CA GLU A 83 23.92 -9.00 11.51
C GLU A 83 22.81 -8.09 12.05
N LYS A 84 22.89 -6.79 11.79
CA LYS A 84 21.90 -5.78 12.19
C LYS A 84 21.80 -4.66 11.16
N LEU A 85 20.62 -4.04 11.09
CA LEU A 85 20.33 -2.82 10.31
C LEU A 85 19.86 -1.74 11.28
N GLY A 86 20.81 -0.99 11.86
CA GLY A 86 20.50 -0.10 12.99
C GLY A 86 19.98 -0.92 14.18
N SER A 87 18.72 -0.71 14.58
CA SER A 87 18.05 -1.49 15.64
C SER A 87 17.34 -2.75 15.11
N PHE A 88 17.24 -2.94 13.80
CA PHE A 88 16.51 -4.05 13.19
C PHE A 88 17.38 -5.32 13.09
N ASP A 89 16.84 -6.46 13.54
CA ASP A 89 17.40 -7.80 13.36
C ASP A 89 16.82 -8.46 12.09
N PRO A 90 17.63 -8.74 11.06
CA PRO A 90 17.16 -9.28 9.79
C PRO A 90 16.88 -10.79 9.82
N THR A 91 17.17 -11.49 10.91
CA THR A 91 16.96 -12.94 10.99
C THR A 91 15.49 -13.29 10.74
N GLY A 92 15.26 -14.19 9.77
CA GLY A 92 13.92 -14.62 9.37
C GLY A 92 13.13 -13.60 8.54
N ALA A 93 13.69 -12.44 8.23
CA ALA A 93 13.01 -11.44 7.40
C ALA A 93 12.91 -11.88 5.93
N THR A 94 11.86 -11.41 5.25
CA THR A 94 11.83 -11.36 3.79
C THR A 94 12.65 -10.17 3.32
N VAL A 95 13.57 -10.40 2.39
CA VAL A 95 14.43 -9.36 1.81
C VAL A 95 14.03 -9.16 0.36
N VAL A 96 13.76 -7.92 0.00
CA VAL A 96 13.35 -7.52 -1.35
C VAL A 96 14.38 -6.55 -1.90
N PHE A 97 14.83 -6.81 -3.12
CA PHE A 97 15.67 -5.89 -3.88
C PHE A 97 14.79 -5.12 -4.86
N GLU A 98 14.83 -3.80 -4.77
CA GLU A 98 14.23 -2.90 -5.75
C GLU A 98 15.34 -2.19 -6.53
N ILE A 99 15.26 -2.20 -7.85
CA ILE A 99 16.13 -1.41 -8.72
C ILE A 99 15.34 -0.72 -9.82
N ALA A 100 15.66 0.54 -10.06
CA ALA A 100 15.19 1.29 -11.21
C ALA A 100 16.41 1.61 -12.09
N ILE A 101 16.48 0.98 -13.26
CA ILE A 101 17.39 1.37 -14.34
C ILE A 101 16.63 2.32 -15.25
N ASP A 102 17.31 3.33 -15.80
CA ASP A 102 16.72 4.14 -16.87
C ASP A 102 16.31 3.23 -18.03
N ASP A 103 15.11 3.42 -18.54
CA ASP A 103 14.49 2.64 -19.61
C ASP A 103 14.13 1.19 -19.25
N TYR A 104 15.03 0.22 -19.23
CA TYR A 104 14.64 -1.19 -19.01
C TYR A 104 15.68 -1.97 -18.22
N ALA A 105 15.20 -2.93 -17.40
CA ALA A 105 16.06 -3.91 -16.78
C ALA A 105 15.44 -5.28 -16.50
N GLU A 106 16.32 -6.29 -16.45
CA GLU A 106 16.08 -7.63 -15.93
C GLU A 106 16.95 -7.85 -14.69
N VAL A 107 16.43 -8.56 -13.69
CA VAL A 107 17.16 -8.84 -12.45
C VAL A 107 17.23 -10.34 -12.22
N TRP A 108 18.44 -10.86 -12.20
CA TRP A 108 18.78 -12.23 -11.87
C TRP A 108 19.21 -12.30 -10.41
N VAL A 109 18.69 -13.31 -9.70
CA VAL A 109 19.01 -13.60 -8.30
C VAL A 109 19.51 -15.04 -8.23
N ASP A 110 20.76 -15.22 -7.81
CA ASP A 110 21.43 -16.52 -7.71
C ASP A 110 21.23 -17.38 -8.99
N GLY A 111 21.46 -16.77 -10.16
CA GLY A 111 21.36 -17.48 -11.44
C GLY A 111 19.95 -17.66 -11.99
N ARG A 112 18.92 -17.11 -11.34
CA ARG A 112 17.52 -17.27 -11.75
C ARG A 112 16.86 -15.93 -11.98
N LEU A 113 16.01 -15.84 -13.01
CA LEU A 113 15.02 -14.76 -13.12
C LEU A 113 13.87 -15.03 -12.14
N PRO A 114 13.75 -14.31 -11.02
CA PRO A 114 12.72 -14.57 -10.03
C PRO A 114 11.38 -13.95 -10.46
N LEU A 115 10.30 -14.46 -9.90
CA LEU A 115 9.00 -13.80 -9.97
C LEU A 115 8.99 -12.56 -9.06
N VAL A 116 8.32 -11.50 -9.50
CA VAL A 116 8.12 -10.27 -8.70
C VAL A 116 7.12 -10.54 -7.58
N LEU A 117 7.28 -9.88 -6.44
CA LEU A 117 6.35 -10.01 -5.32
C LEU A 117 4.92 -9.56 -5.73
N GLY A 118 3.93 -10.44 -5.51
CA GLY A 118 2.53 -10.19 -5.88
C GLY A 118 2.14 -10.57 -7.30
N GLN A 119 3.07 -11.11 -8.09
CA GLN A 119 2.83 -11.49 -9.48
C GLN A 119 2.13 -12.86 -9.61
N SER A 120 1.09 -12.94 -10.45
CA SER A 120 0.47 -14.18 -10.93
C SER A 120 0.84 -14.39 -12.41
N GLY A 121 1.58 -15.46 -12.73
CA GLY A 121 2.06 -15.78 -14.10
C GLY A 121 3.56 -16.12 -14.18
N GLY A 122 4.08 -16.30 -15.40
CA GLY A 122 5.52 -16.56 -15.66
C GLY A 122 6.39 -15.31 -15.47
N GLN A 123 7.72 -15.44 -15.47
CA GLN A 123 8.68 -14.33 -15.25
C GLN A 123 8.34 -13.11 -16.11
N LEU A 124 7.89 -12.00 -15.48
CA LEU A 124 7.47 -10.80 -16.20
C LEU A 124 8.55 -9.74 -16.08
N ILE A 125 8.92 -9.15 -17.21
CA ILE A 125 9.85 -8.03 -17.27
C ILE A 125 9.04 -6.73 -17.27
N LYS A 126 9.43 -5.77 -16.42
CA LYS A 126 8.67 -4.52 -16.28
C LYS A 126 9.07 -3.50 -17.36
N GLY A 127 8.10 -2.65 -17.72
CA GLY A 127 8.21 -1.70 -18.83
C GLY A 127 9.11 -0.49 -18.57
N PHE A 128 9.03 0.47 -19.48
CA PHE A 128 9.91 1.63 -19.54
C PHE A 128 10.01 2.42 -18.21
N ASN A 129 11.23 2.58 -17.69
CA ASN A 129 11.56 3.28 -16.45
C ASN A 129 10.86 2.72 -15.19
N ALA A 130 10.40 1.46 -15.22
CA ALA A 130 9.68 0.85 -14.12
C ALA A 130 10.65 0.23 -13.07
N PRO A 131 10.41 0.44 -11.77
CA PRO A 131 11.16 -0.24 -10.73
C PRO A 131 10.93 -1.77 -10.75
N ASN A 132 12.00 -2.53 -10.93
CA ASN A 132 12.03 -3.98 -10.78
C ASN A 132 12.15 -4.33 -9.30
N ARG A 133 11.27 -5.21 -8.80
CA ARG A 133 11.22 -5.65 -7.40
C ARG A 133 11.27 -7.15 -7.32
N VAL A 134 12.34 -7.70 -6.75
CA VAL A 134 12.53 -9.14 -6.68
C VAL A 134 12.75 -9.60 -5.24
N VAL A 135 12.16 -10.73 -4.87
CA VAL A 135 12.39 -11.34 -3.55
C VAL A 135 13.75 -12.02 -3.60
N LEU A 136 14.65 -11.63 -2.70
CA LEU A 136 15.96 -12.27 -2.57
C LEU A 136 15.89 -13.52 -1.68
N THR A 137 15.18 -13.41 -0.56
CA THR A 137 14.94 -14.52 0.37
C THR A 137 13.71 -14.21 1.21
N ARG A 138 13.03 -15.24 1.70
CA ARG A 138 11.91 -15.12 2.66
C ARG A 138 12.33 -15.41 4.10
N SER A 139 13.56 -15.85 4.30
CA SER A 139 14.10 -16.23 5.60
C SER A 139 15.58 -15.87 5.63
N ALA A 140 15.86 -14.57 5.72
CA ALA A 140 17.22 -14.07 5.76
C ALA A 140 18.00 -14.60 6.96
N LYS A 141 19.28 -14.90 6.71
CA LYS A 141 20.24 -15.29 7.74
C LYS A 141 21.41 -14.30 7.71
N PRO A 142 21.84 -13.74 8.86
CA PRO A 142 23.08 -12.97 8.92
C PRO A 142 24.24 -13.71 8.23
N GLY A 143 25.02 -12.99 7.43
CA GLY A 143 26.12 -13.54 6.63
C GLY A 143 25.71 -14.26 5.34
N GLN A 144 24.41 -14.48 5.09
CA GLN A 144 23.92 -15.02 3.81
C GLN A 144 24.36 -14.11 2.67
N GLN A 145 25.03 -14.68 1.67
CA GLN A 145 25.41 -14.00 0.44
C GLN A 145 24.39 -14.32 -0.66
N ILE A 146 23.96 -13.30 -1.37
CA ILE A 146 23.03 -13.39 -2.50
C ILE A 146 23.66 -12.68 -3.69
N GLN A 147 23.78 -13.37 -4.80
CA GLN A 147 24.33 -12.83 -6.04
C GLN A 147 23.20 -12.17 -6.86
N LEU A 148 23.47 -10.95 -7.33
CA LEU A 148 22.59 -10.18 -8.21
C LEU A 148 23.28 -9.88 -9.52
N ALA A 149 22.61 -10.12 -10.64
CA ALA A 149 22.99 -9.61 -11.95
C ALA A 149 21.83 -8.83 -12.57
N VAL A 150 22.08 -7.61 -13.00
CA VAL A 150 21.08 -6.71 -13.56
C VAL A 150 21.47 -6.37 -14.99
N PHE A 151 20.66 -6.79 -15.94
CA PHE A 151 20.83 -6.44 -17.33
C PHE A 151 20.02 -5.19 -17.63
N GLY A 152 20.62 -4.18 -18.25
CA GLY A 152 19.95 -2.95 -18.66
C GLY A 152 20.02 -2.75 -20.16
N ILE A 153 18.98 -2.13 -20.72
CA ILE A 153 18.92 -1.69 -22.13
C ILE A 153 18.16 -0.37 -22.21
N ASN A 154 18.58 0.49 -23.13
CA ASN A 154 17.87 1.74 -23.39
C ASN A 154 16.60 1.51 -24.24
N GLY A 155 15.70 2.47 -24.28
CA GLY A 155 14.49 2.39 -25.10
C GLY A 155 13.90 3.74 -25.51
N PRO A 156 12.95 3.77 -26.46
CA PRO A 156 12.40 2.63 -27.18
C PRO A 156 13.41 2.00 -28.15
N LEU A 157 13.40 0.66 -28.26
CA LEU A 157 14.37 -0.09 -29.09
C LEU A 157 14.27 0.21 -30.59
N SER A 158 13.07 0.54 -31.06
CA SER A 158 12.82 0.88 -32.47
C SER A 158 13.38 2.26 -32.87
N ASN A 159 13.64 3.14 -31.90
CA ASN A 159 14.26 4.44 -32.12
C ASN A 159 15.12 4.80 -30.90
N PRO A 160 16.30 4.18 -30.77
CA PRO A 160 17.11 4.29 -29.58
C PRO A 160 17.48 5.76 -29.32
N PRO A 161 17.10 6.32 -28.15
CA PRO A 161 17.38 7.70 -27.81
C PRO A 161 18.89 7.97 -27.75
N GLY A 162 19.26 9.24 -27.90
CA GLY A 162 20.66 9.69 -27.76
C GLY A 162 21.13 9.80 -26.31
N ASN A 163 20.31 9.40 -25.33
CA ASN A 163 20.68 9.37 -23.91
C ASN A 163 21.41 8.06 -23.56
N PHE A 164 21.73 7.93 -22.28
CA PHE A 164 22.43 6.81 -21.67
C PHE A 164 21.46 6.10 -20.73
N ILE A 165 21.67 4.82 -20.47
CA ILE A 165 21.08 4.14 -19.30
C ILE A 165 22.02 4.19 -18.09
N TRP A 166 21.42 4.27 -16.91
CA TRP A 166 22.10 4.24 -15.61
C TRP A 166 21.16 3.73 -14.52
N VAL A 167 21.68 3.43 -13.33
CA VAL A 167 20.87 3.02 -12.18
C VAL A 167 20.35 4.27 -11.49
N ARG A 168 19.04 4.50 -11.54
CA ARG A 168 18.37 5.63 -10.88
C ARG A 168 18.25 5.43 -9.38
N SER A 169 18.04 4.19 -8.95
CA SER A 169 17.99 3.81 -7.54
C SER A 169 18.14 2.30 -7.39
N ALA A 170 18.81 1.86 -6.32
CA ALA A 170 18.84 0.46 -5.90
C ALA A 170 18.68 0.39 -4.38
N THR A 171 17.66 -0.29 -3.89
CA THR A 171 17.35 -0.39 -2.45
C THR A 171 17.10 -1.83 -2.02
N LEU A 172 17.49 -2.16 -0.80
CA LEU A 172 17.10 -3.39 -0.13
C LEU A 172 16.08 -3.06 0.94
N ASP A 173 14.91 -3.68 0.84
CA ASP A 173 13.87 -3.60 1.86
C ASP A 173 13.89 -4.88 2.68
N PHE A 174 13.83 -4.73 4.01
CA PHE A 174 13.77 -5.85 4.94
C PHE A 174 12.42 -5.84 5.62
N HIS A 175 11.68 -6.93 5.46
CA HIS A 175 10.36 -7.10 6.03
C HIS A 175 10.40 -8.25 7.02
N LYS A 176 10.25 -7.97 8.32
CA LYS A 176 9.79 -9.02 9.23
C LYS A 176 8.33 -9.29 8.88
N THR A 177 8.08 -10.36 8.14
CA THR A 177 6.76 -10.98 8.19
C THR A 177 6.61 -11.46 9.63
N GLY A 178 5.74 -10.81 10.41
CA GLY A 178 5.32 -11.36 11.69
C GLY A 178 4.92 -12.82 11.45
N GLN A 179 5.39 -13.73 12.30
CA GLN A 179 4.83 -15.07 12.31
C GLN A 179 3.33 -14.90 12.52
N ILE A 180 2.55 -15.27 11.51
CA ILE A 180 1.10 -15.33 11.57
C ILE A 180 0.82 -16.42 12.61
N GLY A 181 0.37 -16.04 13.80
CA GLY A 181 -0.27 -17.00 14.69
C GLY A 181 -1.48 -17.58 13.94
N ALA A 182 -1.77 -18.87 14.11
CA ALA A 182 -2.99 -19.45 13.54
C ALA A 182 -4.20 -18.57 13.89
N THR A 183 -5.15 -18.42 12.97
CA THR A 183 -6.39 -17.70 13.24
C THR A 183 -7.00 -18.25 14.52
N GLN A 184 -7.19 -17.37 15.49
CA GLN A 184 -7.66 -17.76 16.81
C GLN A 184 -8.71 -16.78 17.30
N PHE A 185 -9.74 -17.31 17.95
CA PHE A 185 -10.66 -16.49 18.71
C PHE A 185 -9.92 -15.82 19.85
N VAL A 186 -10.22 -14.55 20.08
CA VAL A 186 -9.66 -13.76 21.18
C VAL A 186 -10.75 -13.36 22.15
N LYS A 187 -10.36 -13.10 23.40
CA LYS A 187 -11.27 -12.55 24.40
C LYS A 187 -11.93 -11.30 23.81
N THR A 188 -13.24 -11.35 23.75
CA THR A 188 -14.09 -10.28 23.21
C THR A 188 -15.14 -9.98 24.25
N GLU A 189 -15.23 -8.72 24.67
CA GLU A 189 -16.29 -8.27 25.56
C GLU A 189 -17.29 -7.47 24.73
N THR A 190 -18.57 -7.80 24.82
CA THR A 190 -19.64 -7.05 24.17
C THR A 190 -20.50 -6.42 25.24
N GLU A 191 -20.49 -5.10 25.32
CA GLU A 191 -21.41 -4.36 26.17
C GLU A 191 -22.69 -4.10 25.37
N LYS A 192 -23.77 -4.77 25.77
CA LYS A 192 -25.09 -4.53 25.21
C LYS A 192 -25.76 -3.38 25.95
N ILE A 193 -26.00 -2.27 25.25
CA ILE A 193 -26.67 -1.09 25.78
C ILE A 193 -28.15 -1.09 25.40
N ASP A 194 -28.49 -1.58 24.20
CA ASP A 194 -29.87 -1.68 23.70
C ASP A 194 -30.18 -3.09 23.16
N PRO A 195 -31.38 -3.66 23.41
CA PRO A 195 -31.80 -4.94 22.85
C PRO A 195 -31.73 -5.04 21.31
N ALA A 196 -31.83 -3.93 20.58
CA ALA A 196 -31.72 -3.93 19.12
C ALA A 196 -30.35 -4.42 18.63
N LEU A 197 -29.31 -4.39 19.48
CA LEU A 197 -28.00 -4.96 19.18
C LEU A 197 -28.08 -6.45 18.78
N ASP A 198 -29.00 -7.23 19.36
CA ASP A 198 -29.13 -8.67 19.09
C ASP A 198 -29.54 -8.94 17.62
N ARG A 199 -30.09 -7.94 16.90
CA ARG A 199 -30.36 -8.02 15.45
C ARG A 199 -29.11 -7.82 14.60
N ILE A 200 -28.10 -7.15 15.16
CA ILE A 200 -26.87 -6.74 14.48
C ILE A 200 -25.74 -7.73 14.77
N LEU A 201 -25.61 -8.17 16.01
CA LEU A 201 -24.56 -9.04 16.51
C LEU A 201 -25.20 -10.17 17.32
N SER A 202 -24.96 -11.42 16.91
CA SER A 202 -25.47 -12.58 17.64
C SER A 202 -24.77 -12.70 19.01
N PRO A 203 -25.51 -12.98 20.11
CA PRO A 203 -24.91 -13.13 21.44
C PRO A 203 -23.79 -14.16 21.46
N GLY A 204 -22.67 -13.83 22.11
CA GLY A 204 -21.51 -14.71 22.24
C GLY A 204 -20.57 -14.73 21.02
N THR A 205 -20.85 -13.95 19.97
CA THR A 205 -19.91 -13.79 18.85
C THR A 205 -18.58 -13.23 19.33
N GLN A 206 -17.47 -13.83 18.90
CA GLN A 206 -16.12 -13.42 19.27
C GLN A 206 -15.35 -12.87 18.06
N LEU A 207 -14.40 -11.98 18.34
CA LEU A 207 -13.37 -11.57 17.39
C LEU A 207 -12.42 -12.73 17.10
N GLU A 208 -12.01 -12.84 15.84
CA GLU A 208 -10.93 -13.69 15.38
C GLU A 208 -9.72 -12.83 15.06
N LYS A 209 -8.56 -13.10 15.68
CA LYS A 209 -7.29 -12.49 15.29
C LYS A 209 -6.74 -13.20 14.06
N LEU A 210 -6.60 -12.47 12.96
CA LEU A 210 -6.13 -12.99 11.68
C LEU A 210 -4.61 -12.91 11.55
N ALA A 211 -4.03 -11.81 12.03
CA ALA A 211 -2.59 -11.57 11.97
C ALA A 211 -2.17 -10.51 13.01
N GLY A 212 -0.86 -10.42 13.28
CA GLY A 212 -0.28 -9.39 14.14
C GLY A 212 1.20 -9.14 13.89
N GLY A 213 1.78 -8.23 14.66
CA GLY A 213 3.20 -7.83 14.54
C GLY A 213 3.45 -6.69 13.55
N PHE A 214 2.41 -5.96 13.16
CA PHE A 214 2.52 -4.73 12.37
C PHE A 214 2.91 -3.54 13.27
N LEU A 215 3.34 -2.43 12.66
CA LEU A 215 3.68 -1.22 13.42
C LEU A 215 2.43 -0.41 13.78
N PHE A 216 1.53 -0.22 12.81
CA PHE A 216 0.24 0.46 13.01
C PHE A 216 -0.69 0.14 11.83
N THR A 217 -1.78 -0.58 12.05
CA THR A 217 -2.68 -1.03 10.98
C THR A 217 -3.83 -0.06 10.75
N GLU A 218 -4.11 0.24 9.48
CA GLU A 218 -5.08 1.26 9.05
C GLU A 218 -5.71 0.93 7.69
N GLY A 219 -6.72 1.70 7.33
CA GLY A 219 -7.32 1.77 5.99
C GLY A 219 -7.62 0.41 5.34
N PRO A 220 -8.33 -0.52 6.01
CA PRO A 220 -8.67 -1.78 5.40
C PRO A 220 -9.66 -1.59 4.25
N VAL A 221 -9.56 -2.42 3.22
CA VAL A 221 -10.56 -2.53 2.16
C VAL A 221 -10.63 -3.96 1.65
N TRP A 222 -11.84 -4.49 1.49
CA TRP A 222 -12.05 -5.81 0.89
C TRP A 222 -12.02 -5.72 -0.63
N VAL A 223 -11.16 -6.51 -1.27
CA VAL A 223 -11.17 -6.71 -2.72
C VAL A 223 -11.99 -7.97 -3.01
N PRO A 224 -13.11 -7.84 -3.75
CA PRO A 224 -14.01 -8.97 -4.00
C PRO A 224 -13.35 -10.05 -4.86
N ALA A 225 -13.86 -11.27 -4.72
CA ALA A 225 -13.47 -12.37 -5.59
C ALA A 225 -13.79 -12.05 -7.06
N THR A 226 -12.98 -12.61 -7.97
CA THR A 226 -13.27 -12.61 -9.42
C THR A 226 -13.45 -14.04 -9.88
N ALA A 227 -13.83 -14.24 -11.14
CA ALA A 227 -13.93 -15.59 -11.71
C ALA A 227 -12.63 -16.42 -11.57
N ASN A 228 -11.47 -15.77 -11.40
CA ASN A 228 -10.16 -16.41 -11.36
C ASN A 228 -9.40 -16.19 -10.04
N THR A 229 -9.97 -15.48 -9.06
CA THR A 229 -9.28 -15.13 -7.81
C THR A 229 -10.22 -15.14 -6.61
N SER A 230 -9.76 -15.67 -5.47
CA SER A 230 -10.43 -15.48 -4.17
C SER A 230 -10.44 -14.00 -3.77
N GLY A 231 -11.43 -13.61 -2.96
CA GLY A 231 -11.43 -12.30 -2.31
C GLY A 231 -10.32 -12.19 -1.27
N TYR A 232 -9.87 -10.97 -1.02
CA TYR A 232 -8.79 -10.70 -0.05
C TYR A 232 -8.93 -9.32 0.56
N LEU A 233 -8.34 -9.15 1.75
CA LEU A 233 -8.29 -7.87 2.44
C LEU A 233 -6.98 -7.16 2.09
N LEU A 234 -7.06 -5.89 1.69
CA LEU A 234 -5.92 -4.97 1.73
C LEU A 234 -6.00 -4.09 2.97
N PHE A 235 -4.86 -3.75 3.56
CA PHE A 235 -4.78 -2.80 4.67
C PHE A 235 -3.42 -2.12 4.66
N SER A 236 -3.38 -0.88 5.14
CA SER A 236 -2.17 -0.08 5.25
C SER A 236 -1.47 -0.32 6.58
N ASP A 237 -0.14 -0.19 6.56
CA ASP A 237 0.68 0.16 7.70
C ASP A 237 1.41 1.48 7.38
N PRO A 238 0.86 2.64 7.82
CA PRO A 238 1.42 3.94 7.54
C PRO A 238 2.85 4.10 8.09
N ASN A 239 3.16 3.46 9.21
CA ASN A 239 4.46 3.53 9.87
C ASN A 239 5.49 2.69 9.12
N ALA A 240 5.09 1.53 8.60
CA ALA A 240 5.94 0.66 7.78
C ALA A 240 5.97 1.06 6.30
N ASN A 241 5.25 2.11 5.90
CA ASN A 241 5.16 2.60 4.52
C ASN A 241 4.76 1.49 3.53
N THR A 242 3.82 0.63 3.95
CA THR A 242 3.48 -0.61 3.24
C THR A 242 1.96 -0.84 3.26
N ILE A 243 1.42 -1.37 2.16
CA ILE A 243 0.10 -1.99 2.08
C ILE A 243 0.34 -3.50 2.10
N TYR A 244 -0.38 -4.20 2.98
CA TYR A 244 -0.39 -5.64 3.08
C TYR A 244 -1.68 -6.21 2.48
N ARG A 245 -1.63 -7.50 2.16
CA ARG A 245 -2.76 -8.32 1.71
C ARG A 245 -2.90 -9.51 2.65
N TRP A 246 -4.10 -9.70 3.19
CA TRP A 246 -4.50 -10.94 3.86
C TRP A 246 -5.41 -11.75 2.94
N SER A 247 -5.06 -13.01 2.65
CA SER A 247 -5.83 -13.90 1.77
C SER A 247 -6.76 -14.83 2.54
N ALA A 248 -7.75 -15.39 1.84
CA ALA A 248 -8.70 -16.35 2.42
C ALA A 248 -8.03 -17.62 2.98
N GLU A 249 -6.82 -17.95 2.50
CA GLU A 249 -5.98 -19.05 3.01
C GLU A 249 -5.24 -18.67 4.32
N GLY A 250 -5.53 -17.50 4.90
CA GLY A 250 -4.94 -17.05 6.15
C GLY A 250 -3.54 -16.46 6.01
N GLN A 251 -3.10 -16.11 4.81
CA GLN A 251 -1.74 -15.62 4.56
C GLN A 251 -1.67 -14.10 4.45
N VAL A 252 -0.71 -13.51 5.17
CA VAL A 252 -0.30 -12.11 4.99
C VAL A 252 0.86 -12.04 4.00
N SER A 253 0.74 -11.15 3.02
CA SER A 253 1.79 -10.83 2.06
C SER A 253 1.88 -9.31 1.88
N VAL A 254 3.05 -8.81 1.50
CA VAL A 254 3.18 -7.40 1.09
C VAL A 254 2.51 -7.22 -0.26
N PHE A 255 1.57 -6.28 -0.35
CA PHE A 255 0.91 -5.88 -1.59
C PHE A 255 1.66 -4.75 -2.30
N ARG A 256 2.06 -3.72 -1.54
CA ARG A 256 2.78 -2.56 -2.07
C ARG A 256 3.65 -1.93 -0.98
N THR A 257 4.94 -1.76 -1.24
CA THR A 257 5.82 -0.95 -0.38
C THR A 257 5.90 0.49 -0.89
N LYS A 258 6.58 1.35 -0.13
CA LYS A 258 6.70 2.79 -0.42
C LYS A 258 5.31 3.37 -0.72
N SER A 259 4.33 2.91 0.06
CA SER A 259 2.91 3.05 -0.24
C SER A 259 2.42 4.48 -0.11
N GLY A 260 3.12 5.32 0.68
CA GLY A 260 2.83 6.75 0.81
C GLY A 260 3.96 7.67 0.42
N TYR A 261 5.23 7.27 0.60
CA TYR A 261 6.38 8.15 0.34
C TYR A 261 7.63 7.38 -0.08
N SER A 262 8.44 7.99 -0.95
CA SER A 262 9.70 7.42 -1.43
C SER A 262 10.85 8.43 -1.44
N GLY A 263 10.69 9.57 -0.75
CA GLY A 263 11.74 10.59 -0.66
C GLY A 263 12.89 10.15 0.25
N PHE A 264 14.08 10.70 0.02
CA PHE A 264 15.29 10.36 0.78
C PHE A 264 15.20 10.72 2.27
N ASN A 265 14.35 11.69 2.63
CA ASN A 265 14.13 12.14 4.01
C ASN A 265 12.94 11.42 4.68
N VAL A 266 12.62 10.20 4.25
CA VAL A 266 11.54 9.38 4.83
C VAL A 266 11.70 9.19 6.35
N GLY A 267 12.93 9.22 6.87
CA GLY A 267 13.23 9.12 8.30
C GLY A 267 12.72 10.30 9.15
N ASP A 268 12.35 11.42 8.53
CA ASP A 268 11.72 12.56 9.24
C ASP A 268 10.26 12.25 9.60
N TYR A 269 9.63 11.28 8.93
CA TYR A 269 8.20 11.01 9.04
C TYR A 269 7.95 9.87 10.03
N HIS A 270 6.98 10.06 10.93
CA HIS A 270 6.47 8.97 11.77
C HIS A 270 5.57 8.01 10.96
N GLN A 271 4.70 8.56 10.11
CA GLN A 271 3.72 7.80 9.31
C GLN A 271 3.83 8.12 7.80
N PRO A 272 4.96 7.81 7.12
CA PRO A 272 5.17 8.18 5.72
C PRO A 272 4.25 7.46 4.72
N GLY A 273 3.63 6.36 5.13
CA GLY A 273 2.90 5.41 4.29
C GLY A 273 1.56 5.83 3.73
N SER A 274 0.92 4.87 3.08
CA SER A 274 -0.51 4.97 2.78
C SER A 274 -1.31 4.89 4.07
N ASN A 275 -2.50 5.50 4.07
CA ASN A 275 -3.47 5.34 5.14
C ASN A 275 -4.76 4.72 4.58
N GLY A 276 -5.87 5.46 4.52
CA GLY A 276 -7.13 5.01 3.96
C GLY A 276 -6.99 4.41 2.56
N LEU A 277 -7.70 3.31 2.35
CA LEU A 277 -7.83 2.62 1.08
C LEU A 277 -9.31 2.49 0.73
N THR A 278 -9.65 2.62 -0.56
CA THR A 278 -10.99 2.30 -1.06
C THR A 278 -10.94 1.81 -2.50
N LEU A 279 -12.05 1.28 -3.01
CA LEU A 279 -12.19 0.90 -4.42
C LEU A 279 -13.18 1.84 -5.10
N ASP A 280 -12.92 2.18 -6.36
CA ASP A 280 -13.97 2.78 -7.18
C ASP A 280 -14.92 1.70 -7.74
N ARG A 281 -15.99 2.14 -8.41
CA ARG A 281 -16.99 1.24 -9.02
C ARG A 281 -16.45 0.29 -10.10
N ARG A 282 -15.20 0.49 -10.55
CA ARG A 282 -14.49 -0.39 -11.49
C ARG A 282 -13.52 -1.33 -10.78
N GLY A 283 -13.52 -1.36 -9.45
CA GLY A 283 -12.61 -2.15 -8.63
C GLY A 283 -11.17 -1.60 -8.59
N ARG A 284 -10.94 -0.35 -8.99
CA ARG A 284 -9.59 0.24 -8.96
C ARG A 284 -9.28 0.78 -7.58
N LEU A 285 -8.10 0.43 -7.07
CA LEU A 285 -7.63 0.85 -5.75
C LEU A 285 -7.33 2.36 -5.74
N THR A 286 -7.93 3.07 -4.79
CA THR A 286 -7.63 4.46 -4.45
C THR A 286 -6.94 4.50 -3.08
N ILE A 287 -5.89 5.31 -2.98
CA ILE A 287 -4.95 5.30 -1.85
C ILE A 287 -4.71 6.73 -1.40
N ASN A 288 -4.92 6.98 -0.11
CA ASN A 288 -4.43 8.17 0.56
C ASN A 288 -2.94 8.00 0.89
N GLN A 289 -2.10 8.93 0.44
CA GLN A 289 -0.65 8.92 0.68
C GLN A 289 -0.26 10.05 1.63
N HIS A 290 0.14 9.71 2.86
CA HIS A 290 0.57 10.69 3.85
C HIS A 290 1.80 11.49 3.39
N GLY A 291 2.96 10.85 3.21
CA GLY A 291 4.19 11.59 2.96
C GLY A 291 4.25 12.30 1.59
N ASN A 292 3.58 11.74 0.56
CA ASN A 292 3.43 12.45 -0.73
C ASN A 292 2.35 13.55 -0.70
N ARG A 293 1.48 13.56 0.33
CA ARG A 293 0.40 14.54 0.54
C ARG A 293 -0.59 14.58 -0.62
N ARG A 294 -1.11 13.40 -1.00
CA ARG A 294 -2.00 13.26 -2.16
C ARG A 294 -2.89 12.03 -2.10
N VAL A 295 -3.96 12.07 -2.86
CA VAL A 295 -4.85 10.95 -3.17
C VAL A 295 -4.52 10.44 -4.56
N ILE A 296 -4.30 9.12 -4.70
CA ILE A 296 -3.99 8.49 -5.98
C ILE A 296 -4.94 7.34 -6.29
N ARG A 297 -5.10 7.03 -7.58
CA ARG A 297 -5.75 5.81 -8.06
C ARG A 297 -4.76 4.96 -8.85
N VAL A 298 -4.75 3.66 -8.58
CA VAL A 298 -3.97 2.67 -9.33
C VAL A 298 -4.80 2.22 -10.54
N GLU A 299 -4.30 2.48 -11.73
CA GLU A 299 -4.94 2.06 -12.98
C GLU A 299 -4.63 0.59 -13.31
N PRO A 300 -5.43 -0.10 -14.16
CA PRO A 300 -5.31 -1.55 -14.39
C PRO A 300 -3.92 -2.05 -14.84
N ARG A 301 -3.11 -1.18 -15.44
CA ARG A 301 -1.74 -1.51 -15.88
C ARG A 301 -0.66 -1.08 -14.87
N GLY A 302 -1.06 -0.70 -13.66
CA GLY A 302 -0.16 -0.27 -12.58
C GLY A 302 0.22 1.22 -12.62
N ASN A 303 -0.12 1.94 -13.69
CA ASN A 303 0.07 3.39 -13.76
C ASN A 303 -0.73 4.09 -12.65
N ILE A 304 -0.24 5.25 -12.21
CA ILE A 304 -0.85 6.01 -11.13
C ILE A 304 -1.47 7.28 -11.68
N THR A 305 -2.74 7.51 -11.34
CA THR A 305 -3.43 8.79 -11.57
C THR A 305 -3.47 9.55 -10.24
N VAL A 306 -3.00 10.80 -10.22
CA VAL A 306 -3.19 11.69 -9.07
C VAL A 306 -4.59 12.28 -9.13
N LEU A 307 -5.42 12.02 -8.12
CA LEU A 307 -6.79 12.54 -8.05
C LEU A 307 -6.82 13.91 -7.35
N ALA A 308 -6.00 14.08 -6.32
CA ALA A 308 -5.84 15.34 -5.61
C ALA A 308 -4.47 15.41 -4.94
N ASP A 309 -3.69 16.47 -5.18
CA ASP A 309 -2.46 16.78 -4.43
C ASP A 309 -2.40 18.24 -3.98
N ARG A 310 -3.32 19.07 -4.49
CA ARG A 310 -3.42 20.50 -4.20
C ARG A 310 -4.86 20.98 -4.14
N TYR A 311 -5.07 22.04 -3.38
CA TYR A 311 -6.28 22.84 -3.38
C TYR A 311 -5.89 24.32 -3.43
N GLN A 312 -6.44 25.07 -4.39
CA GLN A 312 -6.12 26.50 -4.60
C GLN A 312 -4.60 26.78 -4.65
N GLY A 313 -3.85 25.93 -5.35
CA GLY A 313 -2.38 26.04 -5.51
C GLY A 313 -1.57 25.50 -4.33
N LYS A 314 -2.18 25.32 -3.15
CA LYS A 314 -1.52 24.83 -1.93
C LYS A 314 -1.58 23.31 -1.85
N ARG A 315 -0.53 22.67 -1.34
CA ARG A 315 -0.52 21.23 -1.09
C ARG A 315 -1.51 20.85 0.01
N LEU A 316 -2.18 19.72 -0.17
CA LEU A 316 -2.97 19.05 0.89
C LEU A 316 -2.10 18.79 2.12
N ASN A 317 -2.68 18.64 3.30
CA ASN A 317 -1.93 18.33 4.52
C ASN A 317 -1.32 16.92 4.45
N SER A 318 -2.18 15.90 4.56
CA SER A 318 -1.87 14.48 4.42
C SER A 318 -3.20 13.70 4.43
N PRO A 319 -3.82 13.45 3.26
CA PRO A 319 -5.11 12.79 3.18
C PRO A 319 -5.15 11.50 4.01
N ASN A 320 -6.23 11.28 4.77
CA ASN A 320 -6.27 10.27 5.84
C ASN A 320 -7.24 9.12 5.54
N ASP A 321 -8.56 9.35 5.55
CA ASP A 321 -9.55 8.35 5.09
C ASP A 321 -10.32 8.85 3.84
N LEU A 322 -11.00 7.94 3.13
CA LEU A 322 -11.72 8.23 1.89
C LEU A 322 -12.88 7.27 1.59
N VAL A 323 -13.91 7.77 0.91
CA VAL A 323 -15.08 7.00 0.50
C VAL A 323 -15.64 7.50 -0.84
N TYR A 324 -15.99 6.58 -1.73
CA TYR A 324 -16.72 6.94 -2.95
C TYR A 324 -18.22 7.01 -2.67
N ARG A 325 -18.87 7.97 -3.32
CA ARG A 325 -20.31 7.95 -3.57
C ARG A 325 -20.60 7.19 -4.86
N SER A 326 -21.81 6.65 -5.01
CA SER A 326 -22.23 5.86 -6.16
C SER A 326 -22.11 6.59 -7.51
N ASP A 327 -22.14 7.93 -7.53
CA ASP A 327 -21.94 8.70 -8.77
C ASP A 327 -20.47 8.91 -9.15
N GLY A 328 -19.54 8.31 -8.41
CA GLY A 328 -18.10 8.39 -8.64
C GLY A 328 -17.41 9.59 -7.98
N ALA A 329 -18.15 10.42 -7.23
CA ALA A 329 -17.55 11.43 -6.38
C ALA A 329 -16.73 10.78 -5.26
N LEU A 330 -15.49 11.24 -5.06
CA LEU A 330 -14.63 10.76 -3.98
C LEU A 330 -14.58 11.79 -2.86
N PHE A 331 -15.00 11.41 -1.65
CA PHE A 331 -14.82 12.24 -0.46
C PHE A 331 -13.63 11.75 0.34
N PHE A 332 -12.86 12.68 0.91
CA PHE A 332 -11.70 12.34 1.76
C PHE A 332 -11.44 13.41 2.83
N THR A 333 -10.78 13.00 3.90
CA THR A 333 -10.34 13.89 5.00
C THR A 333 -8.86 14.23 4.86
N ASP A 334 -8.46 15.43 5.28
CA ASP A 334 -7.09 15.95 5.15
C ASP A 334 -6.55 16.56 6.45
N PRO A 335 -6.46 15.79 7.55
CA PRO A 335 -5.70 16.18 8.74
C PRO A 335 -4.18 16.09 8.49
N PRO A 336 -3.32 16.73 9.31
CA PRO A 336 -1.88 16.76 9.09
C PRO A 336 -1.10 15.58 9.73
N PHE A 337 -1.76 14.46 10.10
CA PHE A 337 -1.14 13.31 10.77
C PHE A 337 0.08 12.71 10.05
N GLY A 338 0.10 12.81 8.72
CA GLY A 338 1.21 12.36 7.88
C GLY A 338 2.39 13.31 7.79
N LEU A 339 2.34 14.49 8.43
CA LEU A 339 3.46 15.44 8.46
C LEU A 339 4.39 15.16 9.67
N PRO A 340 5.71 15.38 9.55
CA PRO A 340 6.69 15.14 10.63
C PRO A 340 6.33 15.72 12.00
N LYS A 341 5.79 16.94 12.04
CA LYS A 341 5.35 17.59 13.29
C LYS A 341 3.84 17.77 13.39
N VAL A 342 3.08 16.99 12.62
CA VAL A 342 1.61 16.97 12.65
C VAL A 342 1.02 18.40 12.52
N PHE A 343 0.31 18.90 13.53
CA PHE A 343 -0.36 20.20 13.50
C PHE A 343 0.63 21.38 13.50
N ASP A 344 1.79 21.21 14.12
CA ASP A 344 2.83 22.24 14.25
C ASP A 344 3.86 22.19 13.10
N ASP A 345 3.58 21.41 12.05
CA ASP A 345 4.53 21.26 10.95
C ASP A 345 4.58 22.51 10.06
N PRO A 346 5.76 23.15 9.90
CA PRO A 346 5.90 24.37 9.10
C PRO A 346 5.70 24.11 7.60
N LYS A 347 5.67 22.86 7.13
CA LYS A 347 5.37 22.49 5.73
C LYS A 347 3.86 22.50 5.43
N LYS A 348 3.01 22.67 6.45
CA LYS A 348 1.55 22.81 6.29
C LYS A 348 1.25 24.11 5.53
N GLU A 349 0.53 24.00 4.42
CA GLU A 349 0.22 25.16 3.54
C GLU A 349 -1.22 25.67 3.72
N LEU A 350 -2.12 24.78 4.17
CA LEU A 350 -3.52 25.05 4.44
C LEU A 350 -3.70 25.43 5.93
N PRO A 351 -4.48 26.47 6.25
CA PRO A 351 -4.64 26.91 7.64
C PRO A 351 -5.56 25.99 8.46
N TYR A 352 -6.24 25.03 7.83
CA TYR A 352 -7.22 24.14 8.43
C TYR A 352 -6.93 22.67 8.08
N SER A 353 -7.60 21.76 8.79
CA SER A 353 -7.86 20.39 8.33
C SER A 353 -9.27 20.37 7.73
N GLY A 354 -9.49 19.67 6.63
CA GLY A 354 -10.77 19.77 5.91
C GLY A 354 -11.26 18.44 5.35
N VAL A 355 -12.53 18.45 4.96
CA VAL A 355 -13.15 17.41 4.14
C VAL A 355 -13.25 17.93 2.72
N TYR A 356 -12.89 17.10 1.75
CA TYR A 356 -12.86 17.45 0.33
C TYR A 356 -13.68 16.45 -0.49
N CYS A 357 -14.22 16.91 -1.64
CA CYS A 357 -14.72 16.04 -2.71
C CYS A 357 -13.85 16.21 -3.97
N VAL A 358 -13.52 15.10 -4.63
CA VAL A 358 -13.03 15.07 -6.01
C VAL A 358 -14.14 14.55 -6.92
N LYS A 359 -14.52 15.35 -7.93
CA LYS A 359 -15.46 14.95 -8.97
C LYS A 359 -15.08 15.61 -10.28
N ASP A 360 -15.10 14.85 -11.38
CA ASP A 360 -14.76 15.34 -12.72
C ASP A 360 -13.40 16.06 -12.80
N GLY A 361 -12.42 15.57 -12.03
CA GLY A 361 -11.07 16.14 -11.95
C GLY A 361 -10.94 17.42 -11.12
N GLN A 362 -12.02 17.89 -10.49
CA GLN A 362 -12.01 19.08 -9.64
C GLN A 362 -12.00 18.69 -8.16
N VAL A 363 -11.12 19.34 -7.39
CA VAL A 363 -11.04 19.22 -5.94
C VAL A 363 -11.81 20.39 -5.31
N LYS A 364 -12.82 20.08 -4.49
CA LYS A 364 -13.62 21.05 -3.74
C LYS A 364 -13.42 20.84 -2.24
N LEU A 365 -13.17 21.91 -1.49
CA LEU A 365 -13.31 21.90 -0.03
C LEU A 365 -14.81 21.92 0.31
N VAL A 366 -15.27 20.98 1.14
CA VAL A 366 -16.69 20.83 1.45
C VAL A 366 -17.03 20.99 2.93
N SER A 367 -16.05 20.91 3.84
CA SER A 367 -16.23 21.23 5.27
C SER A 367 -14.89 21.54 5.96
N THR A 368 -14.96 22.41 6.98
CA THR A 368 -13.88 22.69 7.95
C THR A 368 -14.42 22.72 9.39
N ASP A 369 -15.56 22.09 9.66
CA ASP A 369 -16.22 22.16 10.99
C ASP A 369 -15.47 21.39 12.09
N LEU A 370 -14.58 20.49 11.68
CA LEU A 370 -13.76 19.63 12.51
C LEU A 370 -12.30 20.05 12.38
N ASP A 371 -11.60 20.07 13.51
CA ASP A 371 -10.18 20.43 13.58
C ASP A 371 -9.27 19.27 13.14
N ALA A 372 -9.75 18.04 13.29
CA ALA A 372 -9.04 16.82 12.94
C ALA A 372 -10.00 15.78 12.31
N PRO A 373 -10.64 16.10 11.17
CA PRO A 373 -11.55 15.16 10.50
C PRO A 373 -10.80 13.88 10.14
N ASN A 374 -11.39 12.72 10.47
CA ASN A 374 -10.75 11.43 10.29
C ASN A 374 -11.62 10.48 9.44
N GLY A 375 -12.30 9.51 10.05
CA GLY A 375 -13.16 8.56 9.35
C GLY A 375 -14.43 9.19 8.80
N LEU A 376 -14.88 8.67 7.66
CA LEU A 376 -16.10 9.11 6.99
C LEU A 376 -16.82 7.97 6.28
N ALA A 377 -18.15 8.05 6.24
CA ALA A 377 -19.00 7.13 5.49
C ALA A 377 -20.34 7.76 5.12
N PHE A 378 -20.93 7.28 4.04
CA PHE A 378 -22.29 7.64 3.63
C PHE A 378 -23.34 6.78 4.34
N SER A 379 -24.54 7.33 4.52
CA SER A 379 -25.75 6.52 4.74
C SER A 379 -25.99 5.58 3.56
N PRO A 380 -26.78 4.49 3.70
CA PRO A 380 -27.02 3.55 2.61
C PRO A 380 -27.67 4.19 1.37
N ASP A 381 -28.45 5.25 1.56
CA ASP A 381 -29.08 6.03 0.50
C ASP A 381 -28.24 7.23 0.02
N GLU A 382 -27.03 7.39 0.56
CA GLU A 382 -26.03 8.42 0.25
C GLU A 382 -26.48 9.88 0.44
N LYS A 383 -27.61 10.09 1.14
CA LYS A 383 -28.10 11.44 1.44
C LYS A 383 -27.40 12.08 2.63
N MET A 384 -26.82 11.25 3.51
CA MET A 384 -26.06 11.70 4.67
C MET A 384 -24.60 11.31 4.54
N LEU A 385 -23.70 12.23 4.89
CA LEU A 385 -22.29 11.93 5.13
C LEU A 385 -22.01 12.07 6.62
N TYR A 386 -21.45 11.05 7.23
CA TYR A 386 -20.94 11.07 8.60
C TYR A 386 -19.43 11.32 8.56
N VAL A 387 -18.93 12.22 9.40
CA VAL A 387 -17.50 12.49 9.56
C VAL A 387 -17.18 12.61 11.05
N ASN A 388 -16.18 11.87 11.52
CA ASN A 388 -15.77 11.92 12.93
C ASN A 388 -14.50 12.75 13.13
N ASN A 389 -14.19 13.02 14.40
CA ASN A 389 -13.11 13.91 14.80
C ASN A 389 -12.08 13.20 15.68
N TRP A 390 -10.83 13.22 15.24
CA TRP A 390 -9.70 12.77 16.04
C TRP A 390 -9.26 13.92 16.95
N ASN A 391 -10.07 14.24 17.97
CA ASN A 391 -9.74 15.21 19.01
C ASN A 391 -10.21 14.67 20.36
N ASP A 392 -9.28 14.46 21.28
CA ASP A 392 -9.52 13.92 22.63
C ASP A 392 -10.45 14.82 23.49
N ARG A 393 -10.51 16.12 23.18
CA ARG A 393 -11.38 17.11 23.82
C ARG A 393 -12.71 17.32 23.10
N ARG A 394 -12.92 16.73 21.92
CA ARG A 394 -14.14 16.85 21.12
C ARG A 394 -14.34 15.61 20.25
N LYS A 395 -14.70 14.49 20.89
CA LYS A 395 -14.86 13.17 20.28
C LYS A 395 -16.27 13.03 19.69
N VAL A 396 -16.51 13.72 18.58
CA VAL A 396 -17.85 13.83 17.98
C VAL A 396 -17.91 13.24 16.58
N ILE A 397 -19.08 12.74 16.22
CA ILE A 397 -19.46 12.42 14.85
C ILE A 397 -20.45 13.50 14.40
N LEU A 398 -20.12 14.21 13.33
CA LEU A 398 -21.04 15.13 12.65
C LEU A 398 -21.68 14.41 11.47
N GLN A 399 -22.92 14.79 11.16
CA GLN A 399 -23.61 14.38 9.95
C GLN A 399 -23.99 15.59 9.10
N TYR A 400 -24.00 15.39 7.79
CA TYR A 400 -24.21 16.40 6.78
C TYR A 400 -25.22 15.92 5.74
N ASP A 401 -26.07 16.81 5.25
CA ASP A 401 -26.85 16.55 4.05
C ASP A 401 -25.94 16.70 2.82
N VAL A 402 -25.98 15.71 1.93
CA VAL A 402 -25.09 15.61 0.77
C VAL A 402 -25.82 16.06 -0.49
N ASN A 403 -25.34 17.15 -1.10
CA ASN A 403 -25.92 17.68 -2.33
C ASN A 403 -25.36 16.98 -3.58
N GLN A 404 -26.10 17.04 -4.69
CA GLN A 404 -25.73 16.41 -5.95
C GLN A 404 -24.38 16.90 -6.50
N ASP A 405 -24.04 18.17 -6.24
CA ASP A 405 -22.83 18.85 -6.71
C ASP A 405 -21.58 18.66 -5.81
N CYS A 406 -21.66 17.71 -4.87
CA CYS A 406 -20.70 17.40 -3.80
C CYS A 406 -20.70 18.34 -2.58
N THR A 407 -21.46 19.43 -2.56
CA THR A 407 -21.47 20.30 -1.38
C THR A 407 -22.16 19.63 -0.19
N LEU A 408 -21.77 20.05 1.01
CA LEU A 408 -22.37 19.60 2.25
C LEU A 408 -23.20 20.74 2.86
N SER A 409 -24.31 20.41 3.48
CA SER A 409 -25.19 21.37 4.16
C SER A 409 -25.76 20.79 5.46
N ASN A 410 -26.40 21.64 6.27
CA ASN A 410 -27.10 21.24 7.50
C ASN A 410 -26.27 20.37 8.46
N SER A 411 -25.02 20.80 8.69
CA SER A 411 -24.10 20.19 9.66
C SER A 411 -24.77 20.11 11.03
N ARG A 412 -24.77 18.91 11.61
CA ARG A 412 -25.40 18.65 12.92
C ARG A 412 -24.66 17.55 13.66
N LEU A 413 -24.66 17.64 14.99
CA LEU A 413 -24.14 16.60 15.86
C LEU A 413 -24.97 15.33 15.67
N PHE A 414 -24.31 14.22 15.33
CA PHE A 414 -24.93 12.91 15.25
C PHE A 414 -24.72 12.13 16.55
N PHE A 415 -23.48 12.11 17.04
CA PHE A 415 -23.13 11.38 18.26
C PHE A 415 -21.95 12.05 18.98
N ASP A 416 -21.97 12.03 20.31
CA ASP A 416 -20.95 12.65 21.16
C ASP A 416 -20.38 11.63 22.16
N MET A 417 -19.08 11.36 22.04
CA MET A 417 -18.30 10.48 22.91
C MET A 417 -17.32 11.25 23.79
N THR A 418 -17.42 12.58 23.87
CA THR A 418 -16.41 13.44 24.54
C THR A 418 -16.18 13.01 26.00
N ASN A 419 -17.25 12.63 26.70
CA ASN A 419 -17.20 12.19 28.09
C ASN A 419 -17.02 10.67 28.27
N ALA A 420 -16.87 9.90 27.18
CA ALA A 420 -16.64 8.46 27.29
C ALA A 420 -15.23 8.19 27.87
N PRO A 421 -15.09 7.22 28.79
CA PRO A 421 -13.81 6.91 29.43
C PRO A 421 -12.82 6.35 28.41
N GLY A 422 -11.56 6.80 28.50
CA GLY A 422 -10.48 6.42 27.59
C GLY A 422 -9.83 7.63 26.91
N SER A 423 -8.59 7.46 26.47
CA SER A 423 -7.78 8.53 25.84
C SER A 423 -7.94 8.62 24.33
N ASP A 424 -8.52 7.60 23.68
CA ASP A 424 -8.54 7.55 22.22
C ASP A 424 -9.60 8.47 21.65
N ALA A 425 -9.25 9.16 20.56
CA ALA A 425 -10.20 9.91 19.77
C ALA A 425 -10.87 9.00 18.73
N LEU A 426 -11.71 9.56 17.86
CA LEU A 426 -12.43 8.79 16.85
C LEU A 426 -11.57 8.67 15.58
N ASP A 427 -11.53 7.48 14.99
CA ASP A 427 -10.66 7.15 13.85
C ASP A 427 -11.50 6.64 12.67
N GLY A 428 -11.46 5.37 12.29
CA GLY A 428 -12.30 4.80 11.23
C GLY A 428 -13.81 4.77 11.54
N LEU A 429 -14.60 4.97 10.48
CA LEU A 429 -16.06 4.98 10.51
C LEU A 429 -16.65 4.24 9.30
N LYS A 430 -17.66 3.39 9.52
CA LYS A 430 -18.39 2.65 8.46
C LYS A 430 -19.88 2.53 8.78
N VAL A 431 -20.68 2.15 7.79
CA VAL A 431 -22.14 2.02 7.89
C VAL A 431 -22.58 0.65 7.36
N ASP A 432 -23.61 0.06 7.96
CA ASP A 432 -24.26 -1.16 7.44
C ASP A 432 -25.53 -0.86 6.61
N GLN A 433 -26.08 -1.87 5.93
CA GLN A 433 -27.28 -1.74 5.11
C GLN A 433 -28.55 -1.39 5.91
N GLY A 434 -28.53 -1.54 7.24
CA GLY A 434 -29.58 -1.06 8.14
C GLY A 434 -29.45 0.41 8.51
N GLY A 435 -28.35 1.06 8.10
CA GLY A 435 -28.03 2.45 8.45
C GLY A 435 -27.34 2.60 9.80
N ASN A 436 -26.96 1.51 10.48
CA ASN A 436 -26.23 1.63 11.74
C ASN A 436 -24.81 2.11 11.45
N VAL A 437 -24.33 3.04 12.28
CA VAL A 437 -23.00 3.63 12.20
C VAL A 437 -22.05 2.91 13.15
N TYR A 438 -20.92 2.49 12.63
CA TYR A 438 -19.83 1.83 13.33
C TYR A 438 -18.67 2.81 13.41
N SER A 439 -18.22 3.15 14.61
CA SER A 439 -17.09 4.05 14.83
C SER A 439 -16.11 3.40 15.79
N THR A 440 -14.83 3.49 15.46
CA THR A 440 -13.80 3.36 16.51
C THR A 440 -13.93 4.54 17.48
N GLY A 441 -13.56 4.30 18.72
CA GLY A 441 -13.58 5.31 19.76
C GLY A 441 -13.13 4.75 21.11
N PRO A 442 -13.29 5.54 22.18
CA PRO A 442 -12.84 5.15 23.51
C PRO A 442 -13.32 3.75 23.90
N GLY A 443 -12.38 2.86 24.19
CA GLY A 443 -12.63 1.52 24.72
C GLY A 443 -13.13 0.49 23.71
N GLY A 444 -13.23 0.79 22.40
CA GLY A 444 -13.53 -0.22 21.39
C GLY A 444 -14.33 0.27 20.19
N LEU A 445 -15.09 -0.64 19.58
CA LEU A 445 -15.94 -0.40 18.42
C LEU A 445 -17.38 -0.12 18.85
N TRP A 446 -17.82 1.13 18.65
CA TRP A 446 -19.15 1.60 18.97
C TRP A 446 -20.13 1.29 17.84
N ILE A 447 -21.32 0.80 18.20
CA ILE A 447 -22.43 0.56 17.27
C ILE A 447 -23.56 1.51 17.63
N ILE A 448 -23.93 2.37 16.69
CA ILE A 448 -24.89 3.47 16.87
C ILE A 448 -26.02 3.29 15.84
N SER A 449 -27.27 3.42 16.28
CA SER A 449 -28.44 3.33 15.39
C SER A 449 -28.50 4.51 14.41
N PRO A 450 -29.28 4.41 13.31
CA PRO A 450 -29.48 5.53 12.38
C PRO A 450 -30.02 6.81 13.06
N GLU A 451 -30.70 6.67 14.19
CA GLU A 451 -31.26 7.76 14.99
C GLU A 451 -30.25 8.37 15.99
N GLY A 452 -29.01 7.89 16.02
CA GLY A 452 -27.97 8.40 16.94
C GLY A 452 -28.03 7.80 18.34
N LYS A 453 -28.58 6.59 18.52
CA LYS A 453 -28.60 5.89 19.81
C LYS A 453 -27.49 4.84 19.89
N GLN A 454 -26.72 4.81 20.98
CA GLN A 454 -25.78 3.71 21.21
C GLN A 454 -26.52 2.38 21.42
N LEU A 455 -26.17 1.38 20.62
CA LEU A 455 -26.71 0.02 20.71
C LEU A 455 -25.77 -0.90 21.48
N GLY A 456 -24.46 -0.74 21.28
CA GLY A 456 -23.46 -1.54 21.96
C GLY A 456 -22.02 -1.08 21.73
N LEU A 457 -21.11 -1.76 22.41
CA LEU A 457 -19.67 -1.58 22.31
C LEU A 457 -18.99 -2.95 22.25
N ILE A 458 -18.18 -3.19 21.23
CA ILE A 458 -17.35 -4.40 21.09
C ILE A 458 -15.93 -4.05 21.49
N LYS A 459 -15.40 -4.77 22.50
CA LYS A 459 -14.04 -4.61 23.02
C LYS A 459 -13.20 -5.81 22.65
N GLY A 460 -12.07 -5.54 22.01
CA GLY A 460 -11.05 -6.52 21.67
C GLY A 460 -9.81 -6.39 22.55
N PRO A 461 -8.77 -7.19 22.29
CA PRO A 461 -7.49 -7.11 23.00
C PRO A 461 -6.62 -5.89 22.61
N GLU A 462 -6.89 -5.26 21.46
CA GLU A 462 -6.23 -4.04 20.97
C GLU A 462 -7.31 -3.04 20.56
N ASP A 463 -7.03 -1.74 20.73
CA ASP A 463 -7.96 -0.68 20.35
C ASP A 463 -8.09 -0.59 18.82
N PRO A 464 -9.32 -0.57 18.28
CA PRO A 464 -9.53 -0.54 16.84
C PRO A 464 -9.26 0.85 16.28
N HIS A 465 -8.63 0.90 15.11
CA HIS A 465 -8.32 2.12 14.37
C HIS A 465 -9.16 2.27 13.11
N ASN A 466 -9.51 1.19 12.41
CA ASN A 466 -10.40 1.26 11.26
C ASN A 466 -11.09 -0.07 10.97
N MET A 467 -12.04 -0.09 10.03
CA MET A 467 -12.74 -1.31 9.63
C MET A 467 -13.23 -1.30 8.18
N ALA A 468 -13.47 -2.49 7.64
CA ALA A 468 -14.06 -2.69 6.33
C ALA A 468 -14.97 -3.92 6.30
N TRP A 469 -16.07 -3.79 5.57
CA TRP A 469 -16.96 -4.90 5.27
C TRP A 469 -16.38 -5.77 4.16
N GLY A 470 -16.35 -7.08 4.39
CA GLY A 470 -15.80 -8.04 3.45
C GLY A 470 -16.58 -9.35 3.39
N ASP A 471 -15.95 -10.34 2.76
CA ASP A 471 -16.54 -11.58 2.26
C ASP A 471 -17.62 -11.34 1.19
N ASP A 472 -18.03 -12.39 0.50
CA ASP A 472 -18.95 -12.27 -0.64
C ASP A 472 -20.31 -11.69 -0.23
N ASP A 473 -20.81 -12.11 0.94
CA ASP A 473 -22.08 -11.64 1.50
C ASP A 473 -22.00 -10.30 2.24
N GLY A 474 -20.80 -9.72 2.39
CA GLY A 474 -20.59 -8.43 3.04
C GLY A 474 -20.89 -8.41 4.53
N LYS A 475 -21.03 -9.58 5.19
CA LYS A 475 -21.43 -9.70 6.60
C LYS A 475 -20.27 -9.94 7.56
N THR A 476 -19.04 -9.83 7.08
CA THR A 476 -17.85 -9.91 7.93
C THR A 476 -17.23 -8.53 8.06
N LEU A 477 -17.06 -8.07 9.29
CA LEU A 477 -16.39 -6.81 9.58
C LEU A 477 -14.93 -7.09 9.91
N TYR A 478 -14.03 -6.72 9.00
CA TYR A 478 -12.59 -6.74 9.22
C TYR A 478 -12.17 -5.48 9.96
N ILE A 479 -11.27 -5.61 10.94
CA ILE A 479 -10.89 -4.54 11.85
C ILE A 479 -9.36 -4.45 11.89
N THR A 480 -8.83 -3.26 11.65
CA THR A 480 -7.43 -2.91 11.94
C THR A 480 -7.37 -2.37 13.37
N ALA A 481 -6.48 -2.92 14.20
CA ALA A 481 -6.36 -2.54 15.60
C ALA A 481 -4.89 -2.60 16.01
N LEU A 482 -4.26 -1.42 16.12
CA LEU A 482 -2.85 -1.21 16.43
C LEU A 482 -1.95 -2.15 15.63
N THR A 483 -1.47 -3.23 16.24
CA THR A 483 -0.48 -4.14 15.64
C THR A 483 -1.12 -5.35 14.95
N GLY A 484 -2.45 -5.45 14.90
CA GLY A 484 -3.16 -6.64 14.45
C GLY A 484 -4.35 -6.39 13.52
N ILE A 485 -4.73 -7.47 12.82
CA ILE A 485 -5.95 -7.53 12.00
C ILE A 485 -6.88 -8.56 12.61
N TYR A 486 -8.14 -8.17 12.75
CA TYR A 486 -9.21 -8.97 13.33
C TYR A 486 -10.38 -9.07 12.35
N ARG A 487 -11.27 -10.02 12.58
CA ARG A 487 -12.61 -10.01 11.99
C ARG A 487 -13.67 -10.41 13.00
N ILE A 488 -14.90 -9.97 12.76
CA ILE A 488 -16.09 -10.43 13.49
C ILE A 488 -17.24 -10.63 12.53
N ARG A 489 -18.05 -11.66 12.78
CA ARG A 489 -19.22 -11.96 11.97
C ARG A 489 -20.43 -11.16 12.41
N MET A 490 -21.08 -10.47 11.48
CA MET A 490 -22.24 -9.62 11.72
C MET A 490 -23.49 -10.20 11.06
N ASN A 491 -24.66 -9.85 11.58
CA ASN A 491 -25.94 -10.33 11.04
C ASN A 491 -26.42 -9.51 9.85
N ILE A 492 -26.00 -8.24 9.77
CA ILE A 492 -26.35 -7.27 8.73
C ILE A 492 -25.14 -7.05 7.82
N ALA A 493 -25.38 -7.01 6.52
CA ALA A 493 -24.33 -6.74 5.54
C ALA A 493 -23.94 -5.26 5.57
N GLY A 494 -22.69 -4.99 5.26
CA GLY A 494 -22.14 -3.65 5.15
C GLY A 494 -22.54 -2.85 3.91
N VAL A 495 -22.41 -1.53 3.98
CA VAL A 495 -22.23 -0.70 2.78
C VAL A 495 -20.79 -0.90 2.29
N ARG A 496 -20.62 -1.28 1.02
CA ARG A 496 -19.32 -1.52 0.38
C ARG A 496 -19.10 -0.55 -0.78
N PRO A 497 -17.83 -0.21 -1.10
CA PRO A 497 -17.49 0.64 -2.24
C PRO A 497 -17.95 0.11 -3.60
#